data_AF-A0A416VZA6-F1
#
_entry.id   AF-A0A416VZA6-F1
#
_cell.length_a   1.000
_cell.length_b   1.000
_cell.length_c   1.000
_cell.angle_alpha   90.00
_cell.angle_beta   90.00
_cell.angle_gamma   90.00
#
_symmetry.space_group_name_H-M   'P 1'
#
loop_
_entity.id
_entity.type
_entity.pdbx_description
1 polymer ?
#
loop_
_entity_poly.entity_id
_entity_poly.type
_entity_poly.pdbx_seq_one_letter_code
_entity_poly.pdbx_strand_id
1 'polypeptide(L)'
;MKKKIVIALVTIILLILASNIVIHTHLNKSLFQFFFSNNENQESIVKKILTQGNQKIEIDNYIISLEESLCEKNTQLGYLVFSICDKNGNKVESNINDYNKTIKSFGKDGRFIFEYEASGTFNKYAEYANNKLFVYASFDISTNDSENIDLNNCIKIIDTKEKVNNEYRQYTFDLKFSDNCRKYKYNDNILYVSPLGLRLLTNNEMTDLNVVIKGENDNIIKSLSNNDNMFSKSGCKFNGTTKVQYTNQFDDLIDLGMIRNVYINEEELVEIK
;
A
#
# COMPACT_ATOMS: atom_id res chain seq x y z
N MET A 1 9.84 -3.50 58.81
CA MET A 1 10.75 -3.55 57.64
C MET A 1 10.28 -4.47 56.52
N LYS A 2 9.90 -5.74 56.79
CA LYS A 2 9.49 -6.71 55.75
C LYS A 2 8.42 -6.23 54.76
N LYS A 3 7.34 -5.58 55.22
CA LYS A 3 6.27 -5.03 54.34
C LYS A 3 6.77 -3.97 53.34
N LYS A 4 7.69 -3.08 53.76
CA LYS A 4 8.22 -2.02 52.88
C LYS A 4 9.14 -2.60 51.80
N ILE A 5 9.89 -3.65 52.13
CA ILE A 5 10.75 -4.37 51.17
C ILE A 5 9.90 -5.12 50.14
N VAL A 6 8.82 -5.78 50.57
CA VAL A 6 7.91 -6.48 49.65
C VAL A 6 7.21 -5.51 48.70
N ILE A 7 6.73 -4.37 49.19
CA ILE A 7 6.10 -3.34 48.34
C ILE A 7 7.11 -2.83 47.29
N ALA A 8 8.33 -2.50 47.69
CA ALA A 8 9.36 -2.03 46.76
C ALA A 8 9.69 -3.07 45.66
N LEU A 9 9.79 -4.35 46.03
CA LEU A 9 10.02 -5.44 45.08
C LEU A 9 8.86 -5.61 44.08
N VAL A 10 7.61 -5.54 44.55
CA VAL A 10 6.43 -5.61 43.67
C VAL A 10 6.38 -4.42 42.71
N THR A 11 6.73 -3.21 43.17
CA THR A 11 6.78 -2.02 42.31
C THR A 11 7.86 -2.13 41.23
N ILE A 12 9.04 -2.66 41.57
CA ILE A 12 10.12 -2.89 40.60
C ILE A 12 9.69 -3.93 39.55
N ILE A 13 9.04 -5.02 39.96
CA ILE A 13 8.52 -6.03 39.04
C ILE A 13 7.45 -5.45 38.11
N LEU A 14 6.53 -4.63 38.62
CA LEU A 14 5.53 -3.94 37.81
C LEU A 14 6.15 -2.94 36.84
N LEU A 15 7.20 -2.21 37.23
CA LEU A 15 7.94 -1.30 36.35
C LEU A 15 8.67 -2.05 35.23
N ILE A 16 9.27 -3.21 35.53
CA ILE A 16 9.94 -4.06 34.54
C ILE A 16 8.92 -4.70 33.58
N LEU A 17 7.76 -5.13 34.09
CA LEU A 17 6.67 -5.65 33.26
C LEU A 17 6.07 -4.54 32.39
N ALA A 18 5.84 -3.35 32.94
CA ALA A 18 5.37 -2.20 32.19
C ALA A 18 6.41 -1.76 31.14
N SER A 19 7.71 -1.77 31.46
CA SER A 19 8.75 -1.44 30.48
C SER A 19 8.88 -2.51 29.40
N ASN A 20 8.71 -3.80 29.71
CA ASN A 20 8.69 -4.86 28.69
C ASN A 20 7.44 -4.77 27.81
N ILE A 21 6.28 -4.40 28.36
CA ILE A 21 5.08 -4.12 27.57
C ILE A 21 5.31 -2.89 26.67
N VAL A 22 5.94 -1.82 27.18
CA VAL A 22 6.25 -0.59 26.43
C VAL A 22 7.34 -0.82 25.36
N ILE A 23 8.35 -1.65 25.63
CA ILE A 23 9.41 -1.99 24.66
C ILE A 23 8.87 -2.97 23.61
N HIS A 24 8.01 -3.92 23.97
CA HIS A 24 7.36 -4.82 23.00
C HIS A 24 6.21 -4.16 22.22
N THR A 25 5.63 -3.06 22.71
CA THR A 25 4.71 -2.20 21.93
C THR A 25 5.44 -1.20 21.04
N HIS A 26 6.76 -1.02 21.20
CA HIS A 26 7.56 -0.11 20.38
C HIS A 26 8.17 -0.72 19.11
N LEU A 27 7.83 -1.96 18.76
CA LEU A 27 7.92 -2.40 17.37
C LEU A 27 6.63 -1.98 16.66
N ASN A 28 6.44 -0.65 16.50
CA ASN A 28 5.31 -0.06 15.79
C ASN A 28 5.42 -0.34 14.30
N LYS A 29 5.19 -1.59 13.90
CA LYS A 29 5.26 -2.08 12.52
C LYS A 29 4.13 -1.51 11.65
N SER A 30 4.09 -0.19 11.52
CA SER A 30 3.11 0.59 10.77
C SER A 30 3.57 0.84 9.33
N LEU A 31 2.62 1.23 8.51
CA LEU A 31 2.78 1.62 7.12
C LEU A 31 3.76 2.78 7.00
N PHE A 32 3.63 3.80 7.85
CA PHE A 32 4.58 4.92 7.89
C PHE A 32 6.00 4.44 8.19
N GLN A 33 6.18 3.61 9.21
CA GLN A 33 7.52 3.17 9.61
C GLN A 33 8.20 2.37 8.50
N PHE A 34 7.44 1.55 7.77
CA PHE A 34 8.00 0.72 6.71
C PHE A 34 8.27 1.48 5.41
N PHE A 35 7.32 2.29 4.95
CA PHE A 35 7.41 2.92 3.62
C PHE A 35 7.98 4.35 3.64
N PHE A 36 7.81 5.10 4.74
CA PHE A 36 7.98 6.56 4.72
C PHE A 36 8.82 7.13 5.88
N SER A 37 9.41 6.28 6.72
CA SER A 37 10.18 6.72 7.91
C SER A 37 11.45 7.50 7.60
N ASN A 38 11.93 7.46 6.36
CA ASN A 38 13.08 8.24 5.91
C ASN A 38 12.80 9.75 5.86
N ASN A 39 11.53 10.18 5.95
CA ASN A 39 11.12 11.58 5.89
C ASN A 39 10.02 11.85 6.93
N GLU A 40 10.38 12.45 8.06
CA GLU A 40 9.44 12.68 9.18
C GLU A 40 8.22 13.53 8.79
N ASN A 41 8.34 14.41 7.78
CA ASN A 41 7.22 15.23 7.30
C ASN A 41 6.08 14.36 6.74
N GLN A 42 6.38 13.15 6.27
CA GLN A 42 5.42 12.18 5.73
C GLN A 42 4.46 11.66 6.80
N GLU A 43 4.85 11.65 8.08
CA GLU A 43 4.01 11.10 9.14
C GLU A 43 2.67 11.85 9.23
N SER A 44 2.73 13.18 9.08
CA SER A 44 1.54 14.04 9.11
C SER A 44 0.61 13.78 7.92
N ILE A 45 1.17 13.52 6.74
CA ILE A 45 0.40 13.21 5.52
C ILE A 45 -0.26 11.84 5.71
N VAL A 46 0.52 10.81 6.07
CA VAL A 46 0.01 9.46 6.34
C VAL A 46 -1.14 9.51 7.33
N LYS A 47 -0.98 10.16 8.49
CA LYS A 47 -2.04 10.27 9.52
C LYS A 47 -3.35 10.86 8.99
N LYS A 48 -3.32 11.77 8.01
CA LYS A 48 -4.53 12.37 7.41
C LYS A 48 -5.28 11.40 6.49
N ILE A 49 -4.58 10.48 5.82
CA ILE A 49 -5.15 9.63 4.76
C ILE A 49 -5.22 8.14 5.14
N LEU A 50 -4.60 7.76 6.26
CA LEU A 50 -4.54 6.39 6.78
C LEU A 50 -5.91 5.88 7.18
N THR A 51 -6.28 4.72 6.64
CA THR A 51 -7.38 3.93 7.18
C THR A 51 -6.81 2.88 8.11
N GLN A 52 -7.19 2.95 9.38
CA GLN A 52 -6.93 1.90 10.36
C GLN A 52 -7.83 0.70 10.05
N GLY A 53 -7.22 -0.46 9.94
CA GLY A 53 -7.91 -1.70 9.66
C GLY A 53 -8.56 -2.27 10.92
N ASN A 54 -9.79 -2.75 10.76
CA ASN A 54 -10.55 -3.43 11.81
C ASN A 54 -11.03 -4.81 11.37
N GLN A 55 -10.44 -5.33 10.29
CA GLN A 55 -10.85 -6.56 9.64
C GLN A 55 -9.87 -7.67 9.94
N LYS A 56 -10.41 -8.85 10.25
CA LYS A 56 -9.63 -10.07 10.43
C LYS A 56 -10.34 -11.25 9.81
N ILE A 57 -9.53 -12.20 9.34
CA ILE A 57 -9.96 -13.47 8.79
C ILE A 57 -9.33 -14.54 9.66
N GLU A 58 -10.16 -15.43 10.19
CA GLU A 58 -9.70 -16.55 11.01
C GLU A 58 -9.85 -17.85 10.22
N ILE A 59 -8.74 -18.56 10.03
CA ILE A 59 -8.70 -19.81 9.26
C ILE A 59 -7.93 -20.84 10.09
N ASP A 60 -8.62 -21.86 10.59
CA ASP A 60 -8.06 -22.84 11.53
C ASP A 60 -7.35 -22.12 12.71
N ASN A 61 -6.04 -22.33 12.86
CA ASN A 61 -5.19 -21.72 13.87
C ASN A 61 -4.58 -20.38 13.45
N TYR A 62 -4.90 -19.83 12.27
CA TYR A 62 -4.36 -18.56 11.80
C TYR A 62 -5.36 -17.42 12.00
N ILE A 63 -4.84 -16.26 12.39
CA ILE A 63 -5.56 -14.98 12.34
C ILE A 63 -4.77 -14.07 11.40
N ILE A 64 -5.42 -13.62 10.33
CA ILE A 64 -4.86 -12.68 9.35
C ILE A 64 -5.64 -11.38 9.50
N SER A 65 -4.99 -10.29 9.88
CA SER A 65 -5.61 -8.99 10.10
C SER A 65 -5.08 -7.97 9.09
N LEU A 66 -5.97 -7.18 8.51
CA LEU A 66 -5.57 -5.94 7.85
C LEU A 66 -5.43 -4.89 8.95
N GLU A 67 -4.20 -4.44 9.20
CA GLU A 67 -3.88 -3.49 10.27
C GLU A 67 -4.00 -2.05 9.76
N GLU A 68 -3.48 -1.77 8.57
CA GLU A 68 -3.46 -0.42 8.00
C GLU A 68 -3.57 -0.47 6.47
N SER A 69 -4.24 0.53 5.90
CA SER A 69 -4.36 0.68 4.45
C SER A 69 -4.34 2.14 4.01
N LEU A 70 -3.65 2.39 2.90
CA LEU A 70 -3.76 3.60 2.08
C LEU A 70 -4.17 3.17 0.69
N CYS A 71 -5.36 3.57 0.24
CA CYS A 71 -5.86 3.22 -1.08
C CYS A 71 -6.50 4.44 -1.72
N GLU A 72 -6.12 4.77 -2.96
CA GLU A 72 -6.72 5.86 -3.70
C GLU A 72 -7.38 5.37 -4.99
N LYS A 73 -8.64 5.74 -5.14
CA LYS A 73 -9.55 5.18 -6.13
C LYS A 73 -9.14 5.53 -7.57
N ASN A 74 -8.74 6.77 -7.83
CA ASN A 74 -8.58 7.27 -9.19
C ASN A 74 -7.20 6.93 -9.78
N THR A 75 -6.15 7.15 -9.00
CA THR A 75 -4.77 6.75 -9.30
C THR A 75 -4.57 5.24 -9.18
N GLN A 76 -5.46 4.53 -8.46
CA GLN A 76 -5.43 3.08 -8.28
C GLN A 76 -4.15 2.57 -7.61
N LEU A 77 -3.58 3.42 -6.76
CA LEU A 77 -2.38 3.16 -5.99
C LEU A 77 -2.75 2.80 -4.55
N GLY A 78 -1.90 2.00 -3.91
CA GLY A 78 -2.05 1.78 -2.49
C GLY A 78 -0.91 1.08 -1.79
N TYR A 79 -1.06 1.05 -0.47
CA TYR A 79 -0.18 0.41 0.49
C TYR A 79 -1.02 -0.31 1.54
N LEU A 80 -0.61 -1.51 1.92
CA LEU A 80 -1.31 -2.36 2.89
C LEU A 80 -0.33 -2.89 3.93
N VAL A 81 -0.81 -3.03 5.17
CA VAL A 81 -0.12 -3.74 6.25
C VAL A 81 -1.03 -4.83 6.75
N PHE A 82 -0.58 -6.07 6.59
CA PHE A 82 -1.20 -7.24 7.19
C PHE A 82 -0.39 -7.72 8.37
N SER A 83 -1.09 -8.36 9.28
CA SER A 83 -0.46 -9.14 10.32
C SER A 83 -1.04 -10.54 10.43
N ILE A 84 -0.17 -11.49 10.74
CA ILE A 84 -0.51 -12.90 10.78
C ILE A 84 0.00 -13.50 12.08
N CYS A 85 -0.91 -14.15 12.81
CA CYS A 85 -0.63 -14.83 14.07
C CYS A 85 -1.10 -16.29 14.02
N ASP A 86 -0.36 -17.19 14.66
CA ASP A 86 -0.89 -18.46 15.13
C ASP A 86 -1.61 -18.24 16.47
N LYS A 87 -2.87 -18.71 16.59
CA LYS A 87 -3.69 -18.66 17.81
C LYS A 87 -3.03 -19.34 19.00
N ASN A 88 -2.15 -20.30 18.76
CA ASN A 88 -1.38 -20.99 19.79
C ASN A 88 -0.12 -20.21 20.21
N GLY A 89 0.16 -19.07 19.59
CA GLY A 89 1.32 -18.23 19.89
C GLY A 89 2.63 -18.70 19.24
N ASN A 90 2.60 -19.70 18.35
CA ASN A 90 3.78 -20.13 17.61
C ASN A 90 4.21 -19.10 16.57
N LYS A 91 5.48 -19.14 16.19
CA LYS A 91 5.97 -18.38 15.04
C LYS A 91 5.29 -18.89 13.78
N VAL A 92 4.67 -17.98 13.03
CA VAL A 92 4.07 -18.30 11.73
C VAL A 92 5.17 -18.77 10.78
N GLU A 93 4.97 -19.86 10.03
CA GLU A 93 5.91 -20.28 8.98
C GLU A 93 5.78 -19.37 7.76
N SER A 94 6.89 -19.04 7.08
CA SER A 94 6.88 -18.16 5.91
C SER A 94 8.01 -18.45 4.95
N ASN A 95 7.76 -18.25 3.66
CA ASN A 95 8.78 -18.22 2.62
C ASN A 95 9.17 -16.77 2.32
N ILE A 96 10.11 -16.24 3.11
CA ILE A 96 10.68 -14.90 2.96
C ILE A 96 12.07 -15.03 2.35
N ASN A 97 12.36 -14.22 1.34
CA ASN A 97 13.71 -14.06 0.83
C ASN A 97 14.50 -13.15 1.77
N ASP A 98 15.57 -13.69 2.38
CA ASP A 98 16.34 -12.97 3.38
C ASP A 98 17.05 -11.72 2.85
N TYR A 99 17.36 -11.67 1.55
CA TYR A 99 18.11 -10.58 0.91
C TYR A 99 17.24 -9.34 0.70
N ASN A 100 16.06 -9.49 0.09
CA ASN A 100 15.20 -8.36 -0.27
C ASN A 100 13.89 -8.32 0.53
N LYS A 101 13.73 -9.19 1.52
CA LYS A 101 12.55 -9.34 2.38
C LYS A 101 11.24 -9.64 1.67
N THR A 102 11.28 -10.03 0.38
CA THR A 102 10.06 -10.38 -0.34
C THR A 102 9.46 -11.68 0.17
N ILE A 103 8.13 -11.78 0.19
CA ILE A 103 7.41 -12.97 0.66
C ILE A 103 6.66 -13.66 -0.48
N LYS A 104 6.79 -14.99 -0.56
CA LYS A 104 6.04 -15.83 -1.51
C LYS A 104 4.78 -16.43 -0.91
N SER A 105 4.88 -16.96 0.30
CA SER A 105 3.78 -17.63 1.00
C SER A 105 4.00 -17.65 2.51
N PHE A 106 2.95 -17.96 3.26
CA PHE A 106 2.99 -18.15 4.71
C PHE A 106 2.05 -19.27 5.17
N GLY A 107 2.16 -19.65 6.43
CA GLY A 107 1.50 -20.81 7.00
C GLY A 107 2.24 -22.10 6.67
N LYS A 108 1.83 -23.17 7.37
CA LYS A 108 2.45 -24.49 7.26
C LYS A 108 2.50 -24.95 5.81
N ASP A 109 3.67 -25.43 5.38
CA ASP A 109 3.92 -25.91 4.00
C ASP A 109 3.62 -24.84 2.91
N GLY A 110 3.63 -23.55 3.26
CA GLY A 110 3.35 -22.45 2.32
C GLY A 110 1.86 -22.33 1.93
N ARG A 111 0.95 -22.78 2.80
CA ARG A 111 -0.50 -22.87 2.57
C ARG A 111 -1.14 -21.59 2.02
N PHE A 112 -0.76 -20.42 2.51
CA PHE A 112 -1.40 -19.15 2.15
C PHE A 112 -0.54 -18.32 1.21
N ILE A 113 -1.15 -17.82 0.15
CA ILE A 113 -0.51 -17.01 -0.88
C ILE A 113 -1.34 -15.74 -1.09
N PHE A 114 -0.67 -14.60 -1.22
CA PHE A 114 -1.32 -13.37 -1.66
C PHE A 114 -1.41 -13.36 -3.20
N GLU A 115 -2.64 -13.41 -3.71
CA GLU A 115 -2.97 -13.39 -5.13
C GLU A 115 -3.28 -11.95 -5.58
N TYR A 116 -2.91 -11.62 -6.82
CA TYR A 116 -3.20 -10.34 -7.44
C TYR A 116 -3.91 -10.54 -8.77
N GLU A 117 -5.22 -10.28 -8.79
CA GLU A 117 -6.08 -10.45 -9.96
C GLU A 117 -6.30 -9.10 -10.66
N ALA A 118 -5.21 -8.49 -11.10
CA ALA A 118 -5.20 -7.25 -11.86
C ALA A 118 -3.93 -7.15 -12.73
N SER A 119 -3.91 -6.18 -13.66
CA SER A 119 -2.66 -5.76 -14.28
C SER A 119 -1.95 -4.73 -13.38
N GLY A 120 -0.64 -4.56 -13.56
CA GLY A 120 0.19 -3.65 -12.74
C GLY A 120 1.08 -4.43 -11.77
N THR A 121 1.48 -3.81 -10.67
CA THR A 121 2.44 -4.37 -9.72
C THR A 121 1.81 -4.64 -8.36
N PHE A 122 2.24 -5.72 -7.71
CA PHE A 122 1.90 -6.01 -6.32
C PHE A 122 3.12 -6.53 -5.56
N ASN A 123 3.89 -5.57 -5.04
CA ASN A 123 5.10 -5.84 -4.28
C ASN A 123 4.73 -6.19 -2.85
N LYS A 124 5.39 -7.21 -2.30
CA LYS A 124 5.13 -7.72 -0.96
C LYS A 124 6.45 -7.96 -0.24
N TYR A 125 6.54 -7.43 0.96
CA TYR A 125 7.67 -7.56 1.87
C TYR A 125 7.17 -8.08 3.20
N ALA A 126 8.03 -8.77 3.95
CA ALA A 126 7.63 -9.29 5.25
C ALA A 126 8.77 -9.31 6.25
N GLU A 127 8.39 -9.13 7.51
CA GLU A 127 9.30 -9.27 8.63
C GLU A 127 8.58 -9.80 9.87
N TYR A 128 9.35 -10.30 10.83
CA TYR A 128 8.83 -10.79 12.09
C TYR A 128 8.92 -9.72 13.18
N ALA A 129 7.86 -9.60 13.96
CA ALA A 129 7.91 -9.02 15.29
C ALA A 129 7.55 -10.14 16.29
N ASN A 130 8.58 -10.71 16.91
CA ASN A 130 8.47 -11.96 17.68
C ASN A 130 7.93 -13.12 16.82
N ASN A 131 6.81 -13.71 17.23
CA ASN A 131 6.14 -14.82 16.54
C ASN A 131 5.09 -14.36 15.51
N LYS A 132 4.77 -13.06 15.49
CA LYS A 132 3.81 -12.44 14.58
C LYS A 132 4.54 -12.04 13.29
N LEU A 133 3.97 -12.44 12.15
CA LEU A 133 4.46 -12.07 10.82
C LEU A 133 3.74 -10.80 10.37
N PHE A 134 4.48 -9.78 9.94
CA PHE A 134 3.94 -8.60 9.29
C PHE A 134 4.25 -8.65 7.80
N VAL A 135 3.25 -8.34 6.97
CA VAL A 135 3.40 -8.26 5.52
C VAL A 135 3.02 -6.87 5.06
N TYR A 136 3.95 -6.21 4.39
CA TYR A 136 3.78 -4.89 3.80
C TYR A 136 3.62 -5.05 2.31
N ALA A 137 2.61 -4.43 1.73
CA ALA A 137 2.41 -4.46 0.30
C ALA A 137 2.27 -3.06 -0.28
N SER A 138 2.84 -2.86 -1.46
CA SER A 138 2.53 -1.70 -2.32
C SER A 138 1.97 -2.21 -3.64
N PHE A 139 1.00 -1.49 -4.19
CA PHE A 139 0.34 -1.90 -5.43
C PHE A 139 0.00 -0.72 -6.34
N ASP A 140 -0.03 -1.02 -7.63
CA ASP A 140 -0.69 -0.23 -8.66
C ASP A 140 -1.63 -1.14 -9.45
N ILE A 141 -2.91 -0.81 -9.47
CA ILE A 141 -3.90 -1.49 -10.30
C ILE A 141 -3.94 -0.75 -11.64
N SER A 142 -3.66 -1.49 -12.70
CA SER A 142 -3.83 -1.04 -14.07
C SER A 142 -5.13 -1.61 -14.61
N THR A 143 -6.15 -0.76 -14.70
CA THR A 143 -7.40 -1.09 -15.37
C THR A 143 -7.46 -0.36 -16.71
N ASN A 144 -7.29 -1.10 -17.81
CA ASN A 144 -7.49 -0.53 -19.14
C ASN A 144 -8.99 -0.50 -19.53
N ASP A 145 -9.79 -1.37 -18.88
CA ASP A 145 -11.25 -1.41 -19.00
C ASP A 145 -11.87 -0.67 -17.82
N SER A 146 -12.32 0.55 -18.11
CA SER A 146 -12.69 1.59 -17.16
C SER A 146 -14.01 1.37 -16.41
N GLU A 147 -14.64 0.18 -16.41
CA GLU A 147 -16.03 0.11 -15.91
C GLU A 147 -16.39 -0.96 -14.88
N ASN A 148 -15.67 -2.07 -14.64
CA ASN A 148 -16.20 -3.08 -13.70
C ASN A 148 -15.16 -3.91 -12.93
N ILE A 149 -13.97 -3.38 -12.66
CA ILE A 149 -13.04 -4.08 -11.74
C ILE A 149 -13.41 -3.70 -10.30
N ASP A 150 -13.90 -4.68 -9.56
CA ASP A 150 -14.04 -4.56 -8.12
C ASP A 150 -12.64 -4.57 -7.48
N LEU A 151 -12.16 -3.37 -7.14
CA LEU A 151 -10.82 -3.17 -6.58
C LEU A 151 -10.61 -3.97 -5.28
N ASN A 152 -11.67 -4.26 -4.52
CA ASN A 152 -11.60 -5.08 -3.32
C ASN A 152 -11.30 -6.55 -3.63
N ASN A 153 -11.65 -7.01 -4.83
CA ASN A 153 -11.37 -8.37 -5.28
C ASN A 153 -10.01 -8.50 -5.97
N CYS A 154 -9.27 -7.42 -6.21
CA CYS A 154 -7.96 -7.51 -6.87
C CYS A 154 -6.88 -8.14 -5.97
N ILE A 155 -7.01 -8.02 -4.65
CA ILE A 155 -6.01 -8.53 -3.69
C ILE A 155 -6.68 -9.57 -2.82
N LYS A 156 -6.24 -10.83 -2.96
CA LYS A 156 -6.84 -11.97 -2.27
C LYS A 156 -5.79 -12.77 -1.51
N ILE A 157 -6.26 -13.56 -0.57
CA ILE A 157 -5.48 -14.63 0.05
C ILE A 157 -6.05 -15.96 -0.43
N ILE A 158 -5.21 -16.75 -1.07
CA ILE A 158 -5.52 -18.12 -1.46
C ILE A 158 -5.12 -19.06 -0.33
N ASP A 159 -6.03 -19.95 0.03
CA ASP A 159 -5.78 -21.10 0.90
C ASP A 159 -5.65 -22.37 0.05
N THR A 160 -4.42 -22.87 -0.04
CA THR A 160 -4.06 -24.03 -0.87
C THR A 160 -4.32 -25.38 -0.22
N LYS A 161 -4.90 -25.43 1.00
CA LYS A 161 -5.15 -26.68 1.74
C LYS A 161 -6.01 -27.66 0.95
N GLU A 162 -7.09 -27.18 0.34
CA GLU A 162 -8.04 -28.01 -0.41
C GLU A 162 -8.57 -27.26 -1.64
N LYS A 163 -8.84 -28.01 -2.71
CA LYS A 163 -9.55 -27.52 -3.89
C LYS A 163 -10.99 -28.01 -3.88
N VAL A 164 -11.92 -27.13 -4.22
CA VAL A 164 -13.32 -27.46 -4.49
C VAL A 164 -13.61 -27.04 -5.93
N ASN A 165 -14.10 -27.95 -6.77
CA ASN A 165 -14.35 -27.68 -8.19
C ASN A 165 -13.13 -27.10 -8.94
N ASN A 166 -11.94 -27.64 -8.68
CA ASN A 166 -10.64 -27.17 -9.22
C ASN A 166 -10.18 -25.77 -8.77
N GLU A 167 -10.91 -25.10 -7.88
CA GLU A 167 -10.56 -23.79 -7.35
C GLU A 167 -10.12 -23.89 -5.88
N TYR A 168 -9.12 -23.09 -5.52
CA TYR A 168 -8.73 -22.91 -4.13
C TYR A 168 -9.65 -21.91 -3.45
N ARG A 169 -9.80 -22.03 -2.12
CA ARG A 169 -10.58 -21.06 -1.36
C ARG A 169 -9.86 -19.71 -1.33
N GLN A 170 -10.61 -18.65 -1.59
CA GLN A 170 -10.11 -17.28 -1.63
C GLN A 170 -10.75 -16.46 -0.52
N TYR A 171 -9.99 -15.52 0.03
CA TYR A 171 -10.43 -14.59 1.06
C TYR A 171 -10.05 -13.16 0.67
N THR A 172 -10.95 -12.22 0.89
CA THR A 172 -10.77 -10.80 0.57
C THR A 172 -10.94 -9.94 1.82
N PHE A 173 -10.36 -8.75 1.75
CA PHE A 173 -10.60 -7.67 2.71
C PHE A 173 -11.34 -6.55 1.99
N ASP A 174 -12.23 -5.87 2.69
CA ASP A 174 -12.92 -4.68 2.17
C ASP A 174 -11.98 -3.47 2.27
N LEU A 175 -11.22 -3.20 1.20
CA LEU A 175 -10.28 -2.09 1.15
C LEU A 175 -11.03 -0.77 0.93
N LYS A 176 -10.78 0.21 1.80
CA LYS A 176 -11.42 1.52 1.66
C LYS A 176 -10.63 2.40 0.70
N PHE A 177 -11.07 2.45 -0.55
CA PHE A 177 -10.53 3.37 -1.55
C PHE A 177 -11.06 4.79 -1.34
N SER A 178 -10.16 5.70 -0.97
CA SER A 178 -10.47 7.12 -0.84
C SER A 178 -10.49 7.81 -2.22
N ASP A 179 -11.36 8.81 -2.37
CA ASP A 179 -11.36 9.73 -3.52
C ASP A 179 -10.62 11.01 -3.13
N ASN A 180 -9.31 10.87 -2.84
CA ASN A 180 -8.46 11.97 -2.41
C ASN A 180 -7.43 12.29 -3.50
N CYS A 181 -7.91 12.93 -4.57
CA CYS A 181 -7.07 13.34 -5.69
C CYS A 181 -7.49 14.71 -6.23
N ARG A 182 -6.56 15.37 -6.93
CA ARG A 182 -6.82 16.51 -7.81
C ARG A 182 -6.83 16.03 -9.25
N LYS A 183 -7.72 16.58 -10.07
CA LYS A 183 -7.94 16.17 -11.46
C LYS A 183 -7.54 17.31 -12.37
N TYR A 184 -6.78 17.03 -13.41
CA TYR A 184 -6.31 18.03 -14.37
C TYR A 184 -6.69 17.60 -15.77
N LYS A 185 -7.33 18.51 -16.52
CA LYS A 185 -7.67 18.27 -17.91
C LYS A 185 -6.41 18.38 -18.77
N TYR A 186 -6.20 17.39 -19.63
CA TYR A 186 -5.15 17.37 -20.63
C TYR A 186 -5.73 16.90 -21.97
N ASN A 187 -6.02 17.83 -22.89
CA ASN A 187 -6.81 17.55 -24.09
C ASN A 187 -8.16 16.88 -23.73
N ASP A 188 -8.44 15.70 -24.29
CA ASP A 188 -9.61 14.87 -23.98
C ASP A 188 -9.38 13.87 -22.83
N ASN A 189 -8.21 13.95 -22.19
CA ASN A 189 -7.77 13.05 -21.14
C ASN A 189 -7.78 13.74 -19.76
N ILE A 190 -7.62 12.93 -18.71
CA ILE A 190 -7.53 13.40 -17.33
C ILE A 190 -6.26 12.85 -16.68
N LEU A 191 -5.46 13.75 -16.10
CA LEU A 191 -4.40 13.43 -15.16
C LEU A 191 -4.97 13.47 -13.74
N TYR A 192 -4.87 12.35 -13.02
CA TYR A 192 -5.18 12.26 -11.60
C TYR A 192 -3.89 12.38 -10.80
N VAL A 193 -3.89 13.23 -9.77
CA VAL A 193 -2.77 13.39 -8.83
C VAL A 193 -3.31 13.18 -7.42
N SER A 194 -2.83 12.14 -6.74
CA SER A 194 -3.12 11.85 -5.34
C SER A 194 -1.87 12.03 -4.48
N PRO A 195 -1.99 11.96 -3.14
CA PRO A 195 -0.80 11.91 -2.29
C PRO A 195 0.12 10.73 -2.62
N LEU A 196 -0.42 9.62 -3.13
CA LEU A 196 0.32 8.39 -3.39
C LEU A 196 1.06 8.39 -4.73
N GLY A 197 0.67 9.26 -5.67
CA GLY A 197 1.19 9.21 -7.03
C GLY A 197 0.32 9.90 -8.05
N LEU A 198 0.51 9.55 -9.31
CA LEU A 198 -0.31 10.05 -10.41
C LEU A 198 -0.69 8.96 -11.40
N ARG A 199 -1.78 9.19 -12.12
CA ARG A 199 -2.25 8.35 -13.22
C ARG A 199 -2.76 9.22 -14.36
N LEU A 200 -2.27 8.97 -15.56
CA LEU A 200 -2.78 9.55 -16.81
C LEU A 200 -3.36 8.43 -17.68
N LEU A 201 -4.58 8.59 -18.14
CA LEU A 201 -5.24 7.70 -19.09
C LEU A 201 -5.33 8.38 -20.44
N THR A 202 -4.81 7.75 -21.50
CA THR A 202 -4.81 8.29 -22.86
C THR A 202 -5.36 7.27 -23.86
N ASN A 203 -5.84 7.78 -25.01
CA ASN A 203 -6.28 6.94 -26.14
C ASN A 203 -5.16 6.65 -27.16
N ASN A 204 -3.94 7.08 -26.88
CA ASN A 204 -2.76 6.86 -27.71
C ASN A 204 -1.51 6.74 -26.85
N GLU A 205 -0.52 6.01 -27.34
CA GLU A 205 0.81 6.04 -26.72
C GLU A 205 1.45 7.41 -26.89
N MET A 206 2.02 7.94 -25.82
CA MET A 206 2.82 9.16 -25.81
C MET A 206 4.30 8.81 -25.98
N THR A 207 4.94 9.43 -26.96
CA THR A 207 6.40 9.34 -27.17
C THR A 207 7.14 10.09 -26.07
N ASP A 208 6.76 11.34 -25.81
CA ASP A 208 7.30 12.15 -24.72
C ASP A 208 6.19 12.47 -23.71
N LEU A 209 6.43 12.12 -22.46
CA LEU A 209 5.58 12.45 -21.32
C LEU A 209 6.46 12.96 -20.19
N ASN A 210 6.43 14.28 -20.00
CA ASN A 210 7.05 14.97 -18.89
C ASN A 210 5.96 15.60 -18.02
N VAL A 211 5.83 15.15 -16.77
CA VAL A 211 4.90 15.73 -15.81
C VAL A 211 5.68 16.52 -14.76
N VAL A 212 5.36 17.80 -14.60
CA VAL A 212 5.97 18.67 -13.59
C VAL A 212 4.90 19.17 -12.64
N ILE A 213 5.08 18.95 -11.34
CA ILE A 213 4.21 19.43 -10.27
C ILE A 213 4.98 20.52 -9.51
N LYS A 214 4.42 21.73 -9.48
CA LYS A 214 5.01 22.88 -8.80
C LYS A 214 4.19 23.32 -7.59
N GLY A 215 4.87 23.84 -6.58
CA GLY A 215 4.29 24.47 -5.41
C GLY A 215 4.40 25.99 -5.43
N GLU A 216 4.47 26.58 -4.23
CA GLU A 216 4.62 28.03 -4.07
C GLU A 216 5.96 28.53 -4.58
N ASN A 217 5.95 29.73 -5.18
CA ASN A 217 7.15 30.35 -5.78
C ASN A 217 7.81 29.47 -6.87
N ASP A 218 7.00 28.72 -7.62
CA ASP A 218 7.45 27.85 -8.72
C ASP A 218 8.43 26.73 -8.32
N ASN A 219 8.50 26.38 -7.04
CA ASN A 219 9.37 25.29 -6.60
C ASN A 219 8.87 23.94 -7.16
N ILE A 220 9.79 23.13 -7.71
CA ILE A 220 9.45 21.81 -8.25
C ILE A 220 9.26 20.84 -7.09
N ILE A 221 8.04 20.30 -6.97
CA ILE A 221 7.70 19.23 -6.02
C ILE A 221 8.04 17.87 -6.64
N LYS A 222 7.65 17.66 -7.90
CA LYS A 222 7.99 16.47 -8.69
C LYS A 222 8.24 16.84 -10.15
N SER A 223 9.18 16.14 -10.76
CA SER A 223 9.43 16.16 -12.20
C SER A 223 9.61 14.72 -12.64
N LEU A 224 8.77 14.25 -13.56
CA LEU A 224 8.69 12.86 -13.97
C LEU A 224 8.76 12.77 -15.49
N SER A 225 9.61 11.90 -16.02
CA SER A 225 9.74 11.67 -17.46
C SER A 225 9.60 10.19 -17.82
N ASN A 226 8.88 9.89 -18.89
CA ASN A 226 8.88 8.53 -19.46
C ASN A 226 10.22 8.17 -20.11
N ASN A 227 11.00 9.16 -20.57
CA ASN A 227 12.36 8.94 -21.10
C ASN A 227 13.33 8.46 -20.01
N ASP A 228 13.04 8.80 -18.75
CA ASP A 228 13.78 8.34 -17.56
C ASP A 228 13.20 7.04 -16.97
N ASN A 229 12.28 6.37 -17.68
CA ASN A 229 11.55 5.17 -17.22
C ASN A 229 10.80 5.36 -15.88
N MET A 230 10.34 6.57 -15.59
CA MET A 230 9.66 6.85 -14.31
C MET A 230 8.19 6.42 -14.31
N PHE A 231 7.61 6.07 -15.46
CA PHE A 231 6.22 5.63 -15.54
C PHE A 231 6.11 4.13 -15.76
N SER A 232 5.25 3.48 -14.97
CA SER A 232 4.65 2.22 -15.37
C SER A 232 3.69 2.50 -16.51
N LYS A 233 3.91 1.84 -17.66
CA LYS A 233 3.05 1.92 -18.84
C LYS A 233 2.32 0.61 -19.02
N SER A 234 1.01 0.68 -19.11
CA SER A 234 0.16 -0.44 -19.49
C SER A 234 -0.79 0.01 -20.59
N GLY A 235 -1.25 -0.93 -21.42
CA GLY A 235 -2.24 -0.59 -22.44
C GLY A 235 -2.94 -1.81 -23.01
N CYS A 236 -4.15 -1.59 -23.51
CA CYS A 236 -4.88 -2.59 -24.27
C CYS A 236 -5.38 -1.96 -25.57
N LYS A 237 -5.46 -2.78 -26.62
CA LYS A 237 -6.18 -2.41 -27.84
C LYS A 237 -7.58 -2.96 -27.74
N PHE A 238 -8.57 -2.08 -27.71
CA PHE A 238 -9.98 -2.45 -27.72
C PHE A 238 -10.69 -1.73 -28.87
N ASN A 239 -11.36 -2.49 -29.74
CA ASN A 239 -12.08 -1.96 -30.91
C ASN A 239 -11.28 -0.96 -31.75
N GLY A 240 -9.97 -1.21 -31.96
CA GLY A 240 -9.09 -0.35 -32.76
C GLY A 240 -8.56 0.90 -32.04
N THR A 241 -9.02 1.18 -30.81
CA THR A 241 -8.48 2.27 -29.97
C THR A 241 -7.47 1.69 -28.98
N THR A 242 -6.30 2.32 -28.85
CA THR A 242 -5.28 1.90 -27.87
C THR A 242 -5.46 2.71 -26.61
N LYS A 243 -6.06 2.13 -25.56
CA LYS A 243 -6.06 2.78 -24.25
C LYS A 243 -4.72 2.53 -23.59
N VAL A 244 -4.08 3.59 -23.12
CA VAL A 244 -2.77 3.54 -22.47
C VAL A 244 -2.89 4.25 -21.13
N GLN A 245 -2.32 3.63 -20.11
CA GLN A 245 -2.20 4.18 -18.78
C GLN A 245 -0.72 4.44 -18.49
N TYR A 246 -0.45 5.61 -17.95
CA TYR A 246 0.84 5.97 -17.36
C TYR A 246 0.64 6.22 -15.87
N THR A 247 1.33 5.46 -15.03
CA THR A 247 1.24 5.57 -13.58
C THR A 247 2.62 5.77 -12.99
N ASN A 248 2.73 6.62 -11.98
CA ASN A 248 3.91 6.71 -11.13
C ASN A 248 3.45 6.74 -9.66
N GLN A 249 3.92 5.78 -8.87
CA GLN A 249 3.77 5.78 -7.42
C GLN A 249 4.94 6.59 -6.83
N PHE A 250 4.65 7.58 -5.99
CA PHE A 250 5.70 8.44 -5.44
C PHE A 250 6.45 7.73 -4.31
N ASP A 251 7.78 7.91 -4.27
CA ASP A 251 8.60 7.48 -3.15
C ASP A 251 8.25 8.22 -1.85
N ASP A 252 7.89 9.50 -1.98
CA ASP A 252 7.48 10.41 -0.90
C ASP A 252 6.08 10.91 -1.21
N LEU A 253 5.16 10.86 -0.25
CA LEU A 253 3.81 11.37 -0.43
C LEU A 253 3.81 12.89 -0.60
N ILE A 254 2.81 13.38 -1.32
CA ILE A 254 2.60 14.82 -1.54
C ILE A 254 1.35 15.29 -0.79
N ASP A 255 1.47 16.39 -0.05
CA ASP A 255 0.30 17.11 0.43
C ASP A 255 -0.32 17.89 -0.75
N LEU A 256 -1.53 17.52 -1.15
CA LEU A 256 -2.24 18.14 -2.27
C LEU A 256 -2.43 19.66 -2.11
N GLY A 257 -2.43 20.16 -0.87
CA GLY A 257 -2.52 21.59 -0.56
C GLY A 257 -1.27 22.38 -0.96
N MET A 258 -0.14 21.71 -1.16
CA MET A 258 1.10 22.35 -1.64
C MET A 258 1.13 22.54 -3.14
N ILE A 259 0.30 21.82 -3.90
CA ILE A 259 0.31 21.90 -5.37
C ILE A 259 -0.31 23.22 -5.81
N ARG A 260 0.37 23.95 -6.69
CA ARG A 260 -0.10 25.21 -7.29
C ARG A 260 -0.38 25.04 -8.77
N ASN A 261 0.57 24.46 -9.50
CA ASN A 261 0.46 24.28 -10.95
C ASN A 261 0.98 22.89 -11.33
N VAL A 262 0.37 22.29 -12.35
CA VAL A 262 0.76 21.00 -12.91
C VAL A 262 0.92 21.17 -14.41
N TYR A 263 2.00 20.62 -14.96
CA TYR A 263 2.33 20.73 -16.37
C TYR A 263 2.48 19.34 -16.99
N ILE A 264 2.05 19.19 -18.23
CA ILE A 264 2.46 18.09 -19.12
C ILE A 264 3.17 18.69 -20.33
N ASN A 265 4.42 18.29 -20.57
CA ASN A 265 5.21 18.75 -21.71
C ASN A 265 5.18 20.29 -21.87
N GLU A 266 5.43 21.00 -20.76
CA GLU A 266 5.42 22.48 -20.66
C GLU A 266 4.03 23.15 -20.74
N GLU A 267 2.97 22.41 -21.08
CA GLU A 267 1.60 22.90 -21.06
C GLU A 267 1.05 22.90 -19.63
N GLU A 268 0.66 24.07 -19.13
CA GLU A 268 -0.02 24.18 -17.84
C GLU A 268 -1.44 23.60 -17.92
N LEU A 269 -1.75 22.68 -17.02
CA LEU A 269 -3.04 22.03 -16.99
C LEU A 269 -4.05 22.78 -16.15
N VAL A 270 -5.31 22.75 -16.60
CA VAL A 270 -6.44 23.30 -15.84
C VAL A 270 -6.98 22.24 -14.90
N GLU A 271 -7.04 22.56 -13.61
CA GLU A 271 -7.71 21.72 -12.61
C GLU A 271 -9.23 21.70 -12.83
N ILE A 272 -9.82 20.52 -12.73
CA ILE A 272 -11.26 20.27 -12.86
C ILE A 272 -11.81 19.65 -11.58
N LYS A 273 -13.08 19.93 -11.29
CA LYS A 273 -13.80 19.40 -10.11
C LYS A 273 -14.49 18.09 -10.42
#